data_AF-A0A7X3UU54-F1
#
_entry.id   AF-A0A7X3UU54-F1
#
_cell.length_a   1.000
_cell.length_b   1.000
_cell.length_c   1.000
_cell.angle_alpha   90.00
_cell.angle_beta   90.00
_cell.angle_gamma   90.00
#
_symmetry.space_group_name_H-M   'P 1'
#
loop_
_entity.id
_entity.type
_entity.pdbx_description
1 polymer ?
#
loop_
_entity_poly.entity_id
_entity_poly.type
_entity_poly.pdbx_seq_one_letter_code
_entity_poly.pdbx_strand_id
1 'polypeptide(L)'
;MKNVDHVSPEDPKLDSELPEQKSVTTSVVLNSSSRTKSQPVESVGQLILQVYDGTFKRKKLRKIELDFLRKQSQLSDESINELVNQTSDDRILTSTFNLLQIGLRVESSKVSDEIARFVLVTLKKHPVFKGPWLNGPVENVIQVISNHRRYESLRWTDEGSKLTNKEMKECRKNALRCYLIWAWMTKSVPIERVIDYLLKHTWKPSVRSSQTDAEKVVFLVNARDSEAIVTSTDILHRDAADQKTRADSAESENEQLLKQVSTLESNRDEIQSTLYDTQVKADSLKKLLEKERQDHANDSAHLKDDYETLRGQVLRRLNEELALLEAGLHALRRNPPKVNVMVDHAERVIDGLRDECNRLLKRGDG
;
A
#
# COMPACT_ATOMS: atom_id res chain seq x y z
N MET A 1 33.68 -63.27 -2.38
CA MET A 1 34.41 -64.51 -2.73
C MET A 1 35.91 -64.27 -2.53
N LYS A 2 36.57 -65.20 -1.81
CA LYS A 2 37.98 -65.26 -1.33
C LYS A 2 38.28 -64.40 -0.08
N ASN A 3 38.15 -64.96 1.14
CA ASN A 3 39.08 -65.82 1.93
C ASN A 3 40.20 -65.00 2.60
N VAL A 4 40.17 -64.73 3.92
CA VAL A 4 40.40 -65.57 5.13
C VAL A 4 41.86 -65.50 5.62
N ASP A 5 42.01 -64.87 6.80
CA ASP A 5 42.85 -65.12 7.98
C ASP A 5 44.28 -65.70 7.89
N HIS A 6 45.22 -65.06 8.60
CA HIS A 6 45.99 -65.60 9.75
C HIS A 6 47.05 -64.58 10.22
N VAL A 7 46.98 -64.05 11.45
CA VAL A 7 47.49 -64.57 12.74
C VAL A 7 49.02 -64.52 12.86
N SER A 8 49.48 -63.68 13.80
CA SER A 8 50.84 -63.55 14.35
C SER A 8 51.38 -64.84 14.97
N PRO A 9 52.70 -64.89 15.24
CA PRO A 9 53.09 -65.11 16.64
C PRO A 9 54.41 -64.42 17.09
N GLU A 10 54.41 -64.15 18.40
CA GLU A 10 55.48 -64.35 19.39
C GLU A 10 56.71 -63.42 19.50
N ASP A 11 56.77 -62.74 20.66
CA ASP A 11 57.95 -62.22 21.36
C ASP A 11 58.91 -63.34 21.81
N PRO A 12 60.16 -63.01 22.19
CA PRO A 12 60.48 -63.10 23.63
C PRO A 12 61.45 -62.04 24.20
N LYS A 13 61.13 -61.63 25.45
CA LYS A 13 61.92 -61.26 26.64
C LYS A 13 63.47 -61.21 26.56
N LEU A 14 64.12 -60.23 27.21
CA LEU A 14 64.59 -60.28 28.63
C LEU A 14 65.44 -59.03 29.01
N ASP A 15 65.46 -58.76 30.32
CA ASP A 15 65.97 -57.66 31.14
C ASP A 15 67.44 -57.19 30.99
N SER A 16 67.71 -55.92 31.35
CA SER A 16 68.85 -55.56 32.21
C SER A 16 68.71 -54.18 32.88
N GLU A 17 69.37 -54.07 34.02
CA GLU A 17 69.18 -53.21 35.19
C GLU A 17 69.56 -51.71 35.06
N LEU A 18 68.95 -50.94 35.98
CA LEU A 18 69.24 -49.57 36.49
C LEU A 18 70.69 -49.35 36.98
N PRO A 19 71.10 -48.17 37.53
CA PRO A 19 70.57 -46.78 37.49
C PRO A 19 71.65 -45.69 37.29
N GLU A 20 71.32 -44.51 36.71
CA GLU A 20 72.13 -43.29 36.96
C GLU A 20 71.29 -42.02 37.20
N GLN A 21 71.25 -41.68 38.49
CA GLN A 21 71.42 -40.37 39.13
C GLN A 21 70.94 -39.07 38.45
N LYS A 22 70.06 -38.43 39.22
CA LYS A 22 69.60 -37.04 39.21
C LYS A 22 70.73 -36.01 39.05
N SER A 23 70.54 -35.06 38.13
CA SER A 23 70.96 -33.67 38.35
C SER A 23 69.81 -32.72 37.96
N VAL A 24 69.07 -32.28 38.98
CA VAL A 24 68.05 -31.24 38.88
C VAL A 24 68.78 -29.91 38.85
N THR A 25 68.79 -29.24 37.70
CA THR A 25 69.15 -27.82 37.61
C THR A 25 67.86 -27.03 37.54
N THR A 26 67.50 -26.44 38.67
CA THR A 26 66.32 -25.59 38.86
C THR A 26 66.54 -24.24 38.20
N SER A 27 66.07 -24.05 36.97
CA SER A 27 65.85 -22.73 36.39
C SER A 27 64.40 -22.31 36.59
N VAL A 28 64.20 -21.49 37.63
CA VAL A 28 62.96 -20.79 37.92
C VAL A 28 62.70 -19.78 36.78
N VAL A 29 61.83 -20.12 35.85
CA VAL A 29 61.16 -19.16 34.97
C VAL A 29 59.80 -18.85 35.58
N LEU A 30 59.74 -17.75 36.34
CA LEU A 30 58.50 -17.11 36.75
C LEU A 30 57.78 -16.59 35.50
N ASN A 31 56.78 -17.34 35.04
CA ASN A 31 55.80 -16.84 34.08
C ASN A 31 54.39 -17.17 34.56
N SER A 32 54.00 -16.57 35.69
CA SER A 32 52.63 -16.55 36.16
C SER A 32 51.89 -15.34 35.57
N SER A 33 51.44 -15.47 34.32
CA SER A 33 50.32 -14.65 33.83
C SER A 33 49.04 -15.10 34.54
N SER A 34 48.80 -14.53 35.73
CA SER A 34 47.53 -14.72 36.42
C SER A 34 46.43 -14.05 35.58
N ARG A 35 45.61 -14.87 34.91
CA ARG A 35 44.32 -14.43 34.37
C ARG A 35 43.45 -14.01 35.55
N THR A 36 43.40 -12.72 35.85
CA THR A 36 42.44 -12.15 36.80
C THR A 36 41.04 -12.51 36.32
N LYS A 37 40.36 -13.39 37.05
CA LYS A 37 38.95 -13.74 36.77
C LYS A 37 38.15 -12.44 36.91
N SER A 38 37.55 -11.96 35.83
CA SER A 38 36.67 -10.79 35.85
C SER A 38 35.58 -11.00 36.91
N GLN A 39 35.39 -10.01 37.79
CA GLN A 39 34.33 -10.04 38.79
C GLN A 39 32.97 -10.30 38.14
N PRO A 40 32.05 -11.04 38.80
CA PRO A 40 30.71 -11.23 38.29
C PRO A 40 29.98 -9.89 38.16
N VAL A 41 29.15 -9.78 37.13
CA VAL A 41 28.31 -8.61 36.88
C VAL A 41 27.05 -8.72 37.74
N GLU A 42 26.79 -7.71 38.55
CA GLU A 42 25.68 -7.69 39.53
C GLU A 42 24.53 -6.76 39.13
N SER A 43 24.78 -5.76 38.30
CA SER A 43 23.76 -4.81 37.80
C SER A 43 23.97 -4.41 36.34
N VAL A 44 22.93 -3.86 35.70
CA VAL A 44 23.01 -3.39 34.30
C VAL A 44 24.01 -2.23 34.17
N GLY A 45 24.07 -1.33 35.15
CA GLY A 45 25.05 -0.23 35.14
C GLY A 45 26.49 -0.74 35.18
N GLN A 46 26.77 -1.75 36.01
CA GLN A 46 28.09 -2.38 36.08
C GLN A 46 28.43 -3.10 34.77
N LEU A 47 27.46 -3.75 34.12
CA LEU A 47 27.65 -4.36 32.81
C LEU A 47 28.07 -3.32 31.77
N ILE A 48 27.38 -2.18 31.73
CA ILE A 48 27.66 -1.09 30.81
C ILE A 48 29.11 -0.62 31.01
N LEU A 49 29.51 -0.26 32.23
CA LEU A 49 30.88 0.20 32.50
C LEU A 49 31.92 -0.85 32.11
N GLN A 50 31.74 -2.12 32.51
CA GLN A 50 32.70 -3.16 32.18
C GLN A 50 32.87 -3.38 30.67
N VAL A 51 31.81 -3.18 29.87
CA VAL A 51 31.88 -3.25 28.39
C VAL A 51 32.64 -2.06 27.82
N TYR A 52 32.39 -0.85 28.30
CA TYR A 52 33.07 0.35 27.81
C TYR A 52 34.54 0.44 28.24
N ASP A 53 34.88 -0.03 29.44
CA ASP A 53 36.26 -0.14 29.93
C ASP A 53 37.03 -1.29 29.28
N GLY A 54 36.38 -2.11 28.45
CA GLY A 54 36.98 -3.25 27.77
C GLY A 54 37.34 -4.44 28.68
N THR A 55 36.95 -4.40 29.94
CA THR A 55 37.14 -5.50 30.90
C THR A 55 36.22 -6.69 30.62
N PHE A 56 35.05 -6.45 30.02
CA PHE A 56 34.11 -7.48 29.62
C PHE A 56 34.39 -7.96 28.19
N LYS A 57 35.21 -9.01 28.05
CA LYS A 57 35.61 -9.58 26.74
C LYS A 57 34.72 -10.73 26.26
N ARG A 58 33.75 -11.15 27.07
CA ARG A 58 32.89 -12.32 26.79
C ARG A 58 31.73 -11.91 25.89
N LYS A 59 31.27 -12.82 25.02
CA LYS A 59 30.07 -12.60 24.19
C LYS A 59 28.77 -13.13 24.82
N LYS A 60 28.84 -13.74 26.00
CA LYS A 60 27.70 -14.35 26.71
C LYS A 60 27.87 -14.15 28.21
N LEU A 61 26.75 -13.88 28.89
CA LEU A 61 26.67 -13.79 30.35
C LEU A 61 26.56 -15.19 30.97
N ARG A 62 27.09 -15.36 32.18
CA ARG A 62 26.90 -16.58 32.98
C ARG A 62 25.48 -16.60 33.56
N LYS A 63 24.96 -17.79 33.83
CA LYS A 63 23.63 -17.96 34.44
C LYS A 63 23.45 -17.13 35.72
N ILE A 64 24.47 -17.14 36.59
CA ILE A 64 24.49 -16.36 37.84
C ILE A 64 24.40 -14.84 37.57
N GLU A 65 25.09 -14.34 36.54
CA GLU A 65 25.06 -12.91 36.16
C GLU A 65 23.67 -12.55 35.61
N LEU A 66 23.05 -13.44 34.82
CA LEU A 66 21.68 -13.24 34.34
C LEU A 66 20.67 -13.18 35.50
N ASP A 67 20.84 -14.01 36.53
CA ASP A 67 19.97 -14.01 37.70
C ASP A 67 20.10 -12.72 38.52
N PHE A 68 21.30 -12.16 38.64
CA PHE A 68 21.51 -10.84 39.26
C PHE A 68 20.91 -9.70 38.43
N LEU A 69 21.18 -9.69 37.12
CA LEU A 69 20.64 -8.66 36.21
C LEU A 69 19.11 -8.66 36.14
N ARG A 70 18.47 -9.83 36.26
CA ARG A 70 17.00 -9.92 36.35
C ARG A 70 16.46 -9.24 37.61
N LYS A 71 17.19 -9.32 38.73
CA LYS A 71 16.80 -8.71 40.02
C LYS A 71 17.08 -7.20 40.06
N GLN A 72 18.17 -6.75 39.42
CA GLN A 72 18.59 -5.34 39.37
C GLN A 72 18.69 -4.85 37.92
N SER A 73 17.58 -4.90 37.20
CA SER A 73 17.52 -4.50 35.78
C SER A 73 17.36 -2.99 35.59
N GLN A 74 16.66 -2.31 36.50
CA GLN A 74 16.19 -0.95 36.30
C GLN A 74 17.31 0.09 36.53
N LEU A 75 17.44 1.04 35.61
CA LEU A 75 18.32 2.20 35.74
C LEU A 75 17.46 3.46 35.97
N SER A 76 17.91 4.41 36.79
CA SER A 76 17.25 5.73 36.85
C SER A 76 17.68 6.59 35.66
N ASP A 77 16.92 7.65 35.34
CA ASP A 77 17.29 8.58 34.27
C ASP A 77 18.58 9.35 34.60
N GLU A 78 18.81 9.65 35.88
CA GLU A 78 20.04 10.25 36.38
C GLU A 78 21.22 9.30 36.17
N SER A 79 21.06 8.02 36.56
CA SER A 79 22.09 7.00 36.37
C SER A 79 22.43 6.79 34.89
N ILE A 80 21.43 6.79 34.01
CA ILE A 80 21.69 6.72 32.56
C ILE A 80 22.50 7.92 32.09
N ASN A 81 22.13 9.14 32.49
CA ASN A 81 22.85 10.33 32.06
C ASN A 81 24.30 10.35 32.56
N GLU A 82 24.53 9.90 33.79
CA GLU A 82 25.86 9.74 34.37
C GLU A 82 26.68 8.70 33.60
N LEU A 83 26.13 7.50 33.37
CA LEU A 83 26.78 6.46 32.59
C LEU A 83 27.12 6.94 31.18
N VAL A 84 26.20 7.64 30.51
CA VAL A 84 26.45 8.15 29.15
C VAL A 84 27.64 9.12 29.14
N ASN A 85 27.77 9.97 30.16
CA ASN A 85 28.91 10.88 30.27
C ASN A 85 30.23 10.12 30.52
N GLN A 86 30.21 9.05 31.32
CA GLN A 86 31.39 8.20 31.56
C GLN A 86 31.79 7.39 30.33
N THR A 87 30.84 7.14 29.41
CA THR A 87 31.08 6.37 28.18
C THR A 87 31.46 7.20 26.96
N SER A 88 31.88 8.46 27.16
CA SER A 88 32.24 9.37 26.06
C SER A 88 33.45 8.90 25.24
N ASP A 89 34.26 7.95 25.69
CA ASP A 89 35.44 7.56 24.91
C ASP A 89 35.14 6.62 23.74
N ASP A 90 33.89 6.12 23.60
CA ASP A 90 33.47 5.25 22.49
C ASP A 90 33.15 6.01 21.19
N ARG A 91 34.14 6.74 20.71
CA ARG A 91 34.05 7.64 19.55
C ARG A 91 33.65 6.96 18.23
N ILE A 92 33.82 5.65 18.15
CA ILE A 92 33.52 4.83 16.96
C ILE A 92 32.42 3.78 17.22
N LEU A 93 31.70 3.87 18.35
CA LEU A 93 30.56 3.01 18.70
C LEU A 93 30.88 1.51 18.80
N THR A 94 32.13 1.14 19.09
CA THR A 94 32.52 -0.27 19.19
C THR A 94 31.98 -0.88 20.48
N SER A 95 32.13 -0.18 21.60
CA SER A 95 31.63 -0.65 22.90
C SER A 95 30.10 -0.65 22.93
N THR A 96 29.48 0.37 22.34
CA THR A 96 28.02 0.48 22.14
C THR A 96 27.50 -0.71 21.32
N PHE A 97 28.17 -1.06 20.22
CA PHE A 97 27.80 -2.20 19.39
C PHE A 97 27.93 -3.53 20.16
N ASN A 98 29.03 -3.73 20.89
CA ASN A 98 29.24 -4.93 21.69
C ASN A 98 28.17 -5.07 22.79
N LEU A 99 27.79 -3.97 23.44
CA LEU A 99 26.74 -3.94 24.45
C LEU A 99 25.39 -4.38 23.87
N LEU A 100 25.02 -3.86 22.70
CA LEU A 100 23.81 -4.28 21.99
C LEU A 100 23.81 -5.76 21.62
N GLN A 101 24.96 -6.29 21.17
CA GLN A 101 25.10 -7.73 20.89
C GLN A 101 24.90 -8.60 22.14
N ILE A 102 25.34 -8.12 23.30
CA ILE A 102 25.06 -8.78 24.59
C ILE A 102 23.56 -8.71 24.87
N GLY A 103 22.95 -7.53 24.75
CA GLY A 103 21.51 -7.31 24.93
C GLY A 103 20.64 -8.25 24.12
N LEU A 104 20.96 -8.45 22.83
CA LEU A 104 20.28 -9.42 21.94
C LEU A 104 20.29 -10.87 22.45
N ARG A 105 21.28 -11.23 23.27
CA ARG A 105 21.47 -12.60 23.79
C ARG A 105 20.89 -12.76 25.19
N VAL A 106 20.38 -11.69 25.80
CA VAL A 106 19.72 -11.73 27.09
C VAL A 106 18.25 -12.08 26.88
N GLU A 107 17.84 -13.25 27.36
CA GLU A 107 16.44 -13.71 27.28
C GLU A 107 15.46 -12.83 28.08
N SER A 108 15.95 -12.03 29.03
CA SER A 108 15.13 -11.13 29.83
C SER A 108 14.82 -9.85 29.07
N SER A 109 13.55 -9.62 28.73
CA SER A 109 13.07 -8.39 28.09
C SER A 109 13.48 -7.15 28.87
N LYS A 110 13.30 -7.13 30.19
CA LYS A 110 13.63 -5.96 31.03
C LYS A 110 15.10 -5.51 30.92
N VAL A 111 16.05 -6.44 30.93
CA VAL A 111 17.49 -6.11 30.81
C VAL A 111 17.79 -5.62 29.40
N SER A 112 17.22 -6.27 28.40
CA SER A 112 17.33 -5.88 26.99
C SER A 112 16.77 -4.47 26.74
N ASP A 113 15.63 -4.15 27.33
CA ASP A 113 14.94 -2.86 27.24
C ASP A 113 15.77 -1.74 27.89
N GLU A 114 16.34 -1.99 29.07
CA GLU A 114 17.19 -1.00 29.77
C GLU A 114 18.50 -0.74 29.03
N ILE A 115 19.11 -1.79 28.44
CA ILE A 115 20.25 -1.63 27.53
C ILE A 115 19.84 -0.80 26.31
N ALA A 116 18.71 -1.10 25.68
CA ALA A 116 18.22 -0.36 24.52
C ALA A 116 17.91 1.11 24.86
N ARG A 117 17.40 1.37 26.08
CA ARG A 117 17.13 2.71 26.60
C ARG A 117 18.41 3.51 26.82
N PHE A 118 19.40 2.93 27.48
CA PHE A 118 20.74 3.52 27.62
C PHE A 118 21.35 3.84 26.24
N VAL A 119 21.34 2.86 25.33
CA VAL A 119 21.90 3.04 23.98
C VAL A 119 21.20 4.16 23.24
N LEU A 120 19.87 4.30 23.33
CA LEU A 120 19.17 5.43 22.68
C LEU A 120 19.70 6.79 23.16
N VAL A 121 19.96 6.94 24.47
CA VAL A 121 20.52 8.18 25.02
C VAL A 121 21.95 8.39 24.52
N THR A 122 22.77 7.34 24.47
CA THR A 122 24.13 7.39 23.89
C THR A 122 24.08 7.80 22.41
N LEU A 123 23.22 7.18 21.61
CA LEU A 123 23.06 7.50 20.19
C LEU A 123 22.61 8.96 20.02
N LYS A 124 21.64 9.45 20.81
CA LYS A 124 21.19 10.85 20.75
C LYS A 124 22.30 11.87 21.04
N LYS A 125 23.23 11.56 21.96
CA LYS A 125 24.40 12.42 22.20
C LYS A 125 25.47 12.26 21.12
N HIS A 126 25.51 11.12 20.43
CA HIS A 126 26.53 10.84 19.43
C HIS A 126 26.41 11.78 18.20
N PRO A 127 27.47 12.51 17.78
CA PRO A 127 27.40 13.49 16.69
C PRO A 127 26.87 12.95 15.36
N VAL A 128 27.15 11.67 15.06
CA VAL A 128 26.59 10.97 13.88
C VAL A 128 25.07 11.07 13.84
N PHE A 129 24.39 10.99 14.99
CA PHE A 129 22.94 11.01 15.10
C PHE A 129 22.36 12.35 15.53
N LYS A 130 23.19 13.41 15.57
CA LYS A 130 22.73 14.76 15.88
C LYS A 130 21.76 15.23 14.77
N GLY A 131 20.49 15.31 15.13
CA GLY A 131 19.42 15.84 14.30
C GLY A 131 18.05 15.23 14.60
N PRO A 132 16.97 15.85 14.10
CA PRO A 132 15.59 15.42 14.39
C PRO A 132 15.22 14.08 13.74
N TRP A 133 16.03 13.61 12.78
CA TRP A 133 15.76 12.44 11.95
C TRP A 133 15.85 11.11 12.70
N LEU A 134 16.56 11.02 13.83
CA LEU A 134 16.74 9.77 14.60
C LEU A 134 15.40 9.14 15.04
N ASN A 135 14.41 9.98 15.35
CA ASN A 135 13.08 9.54 15.75
C ASN A 135 12.17 9.22 14.54
N GLY A 136 12.63 9.47 13.32
CA GLY A 136 11.87 9.26 12.09
C GLY A 136 11.80 7.79 11.65
N PRO A 137 11.28 7.58 10.43
CA PRO A 137 11.25 6.27 9.78
C PRO A 137 12.65 5.66 9.67
N VAL A 138 12.74 4.33 9.85
CA VAL A 138 14.00 3.56 9.84
C VAL A 138 14.80 3.80 8.56
N GLU A 139 14.13 3.82 7.40
CA GLU A 139 14.73 4.11 6.09
C GLU A 139 15.47 5.46 6.08
N ASN A 140 14.82 6.52 6.55
CA ASN A 140 15.38 7.87 6.53
C ASN A 140 16.64 7.95 7.39
N VAL A 141 16.58 7.30 8.57
CA VAL A 141 17.73 7.23 9.48
C VAL A 141 18.91 6.52 8.82
N ILE A 142 18.66 5.37 8.18
CA ILE A 142 19.70 4.58 7.51
C ILE A 142 20.33 5.33 6.35
N GLN A 143 19.52 6.03 5.55
CA GLN A 143 20.02 6.87 4.45
C GLN A 143 20.96 7.97 4.97
N VAL A 144 20.59 8.61 6.08
CA VAL A 144 21.44 9.65 6.70
C VAL A 144 22.74 9.06 7.26
N ILE A 145 22.68 7.95 8.00
CA ILE A 145 23.86 7.28 8.58
C ILE A 145 24.82 6.77 7.49
N SER A 146 24.28 6.34 6.36
CA SER A 146 25.06 5.78 5.24
C SER A 146 25.87 6.83 4.48
N ASN A 147 25.54 8.12 4.62
CA ASN A 147 26.20 9.20 3.90
C ASN A 147 27.64 9.44 4.41
N HIS A 148 28.63 9.11 3.58
CA HIS A 148 30.06 9.22 3.91
C HIS A 148 30.48 10.64 4.34
N ARG A 149 29.90 11.68 3.72
CA ARG A 149 30.28 13.08 3.96
C ARG A 149 30.06 13.52 5.41
N ARG A 150 29.13 12.87 6.14
CA ARG A 150 28.86 13.20 7.55
C ARG A 150 30.01 12.82 8.50
N TYR A 151 30.90 11.92 8.09
CA TYR A 151 31.98 11.44 8.94
C TYR A 151 33.26 12.28 8.81
N GLU A 152 33.43 13.00 7.70
CA GLU A 152 34.65 13.75 7.35
C GLU A 152 34.98 14.90 8.32
N SER A 153 33.95 15.48 8.94
CA SER A 153 34.06 16.57 9.91
C SER A 153 33.69 16.13 11.33
N LEU A 154 33.48 14.83 11.55
CA LEU A 154 32.94 14.33 12.81
C LEU A 154 33.97 14.43 13.94
N ARG A 155 33.59 15.13 15.01
CA ARG A 155 34.30 15.16 16.28
C ARG A 155 33.35 14.72 17.38
N TRP A 156 33.80 13.78 18.20
CA TRP A 156 33.00 13.26 19.32
C TRP A 156 32.75 14.33 20.38
N THR A 157 33.82 15.03 20.75
CA THR A 157 33.87 16.17 21.66
C THR A 157 34.52 17.35 20.95
N ASP A 158 34.24 18.57 21.39
CA ASP A 158 34.81 19.79 20.80
C ASP A 158 36.35 19.80 20.86
N GLU A 159 36.92 19.12 21.87
CA GLU A 159 38.36 18.93 22.08
C GLU A 159 38.93 17.69 21.37
N GLY A 160 38.08 16.85 20.77
CA GLY A 160 38.48 15.60 20.14
C GLY A 160 39.21 15.80 18.81
N SER A 161 40.19 14.92 18.54
CA SER A 161 40.84 14.82 17.23
C SER A 161 39.82 14.45 16.13
N LYS A 162 40.11 14.74 14.86
CA LYS A 162 39.28 14.20 13.77
C LYS A 162 39.49 12.69 13.65
N LEU A 163 38.46 11.96 13.25
CA LEU A 163 38.57 10.53 12.94
C LEU A 163 39.47 10.31 11.71
N THR A 164 40.33 9.30 11.77
CA THR A 164 41.10 8.82 10.61
C THR A 164 40.17 8.18 9.58
N ASN A 165 40.63 8.02 8.32
CA ASN A 165 39.87 7.34 7.27
C ASN A 165 39.42 5.92 7.65
N LYS A 166 40.24 5.19 8.43
CA LYS A 166 39.90 3.84 8.89
C LYS A 166 38.81 3.90 9.96
N GLU A 167 38.95 4.80 10.93
CA GLU A 167 37.97 5.00 12.00
C GLU A 167 36.64 5.53 11.47
N MET A 168 36.64 6.41 10.46
CA MET A 168 35.41 6.89 9.81
C MET A 168 34.63 5.73 9.17
N LYS A 169 35.33 4.85 8.43
CA LYS A 169 34.71 3.67 7.82
C LYS A 169 34.13 2.72 8.87
N GLU A 170 34.84 2.54 9.99
CA GLU A 170 34.39 1.66 11.07
C GLU A 170 33.25 2.27 11.89
N CYS A 171 33.35 3.56 12.25
CA CYS A 171 32.30 4.32 12.91
C CYS A 171 31.01 4.28 12.10
N ARG A 172 31.08 4.43 10.76
CA ARG A 172 29.89 4.30 9.89
C ARG A 172 29.25 2.92 9.96
N LYS A 173 30.06 1.85 9.91
CA LYS A 173 29.55 0.47 10.03
C LYS A 173 28.92 0.24 11.40
N ASN A 174 29.58 0.68 12.46
CA ASN A 174 29.09 0.50 13.83
C ASN A 174 27.86 1.34 14.11
N ALA A 175 27.78 2.59 13.62
CA ALA A 175 26.59 3.41 13.72
C ALA A 175 25.38 2.75 13.06
N LEU A 176 25.55 2.25 11.83
CA LEU A 176 24.49 1.53 11.12
C LEU A 176 24.07 0.26 11.87
N ARG A 177 25.03 -0.56 12.32
CA ARG A 177 24.76 -1.78 13.07
C ARG A 177 24.08 -1.51 14.42
N CYS A 178 24.54 -0.51 15.16
CA CYS A 178 23.93 -0.11 16.43
C CYS A 178 22.48 0.31 16.22
N TYR A 179 22.23 1.16 15.22
CA TYR A 179 20.88 1.60 14.92
C TYR A 179 19.97 0.45 14.47
N LEU A 180 20.45 -0.45 13.60
CA LEU A 180 19.67 -1.59 13.12
C LEU A 180 19.32 -2.55 14.25
N ILE A 181 20.27 -2.88 15.13
CA ILE A 181 20.00 -3.73 16.29
C ILE A 181 19.01 -3.04 17.23
N TRP A 182 19.24 -1.77 17.55
CA TRP A 182 18.34 -1.01 18.42
C TRP A 182 16.92 -0.91 17.83
N ALA A 183 16.79 -0.65 16.53
CA ALA A 183 15.50 -0.56 15.86
C ALA A 183 14.80 -1.93 15.78
N TRP A 184 15.54 -3.03 15.60
CA TRP A 184 14.99 -4.37 15.71
C TRP A 184 14.44 -4.65 17.11
N MET A 185 15.18 -4.27 18.16
CA MET A 185 14.77 -4.46 19.56
C MET A 185 13.56 -3.61 19.96
N THR A 186 13.45 -2.38 19.44
CA THR A 186 12.49 -1.38 19.97
C THR A 186 11.38 -0.95 19.02
N LYS A 187 11.60 -1.04 17.70
CA LYS A 187 10.65 -0.60 16.66
C LYS A 187 10.02 -1.76 15.89
N SER A 188 10.19 -3.00 16.37
CA SER A 188 9.66 -4.22 15.74
C SER A 188 10.00 -4.35 14.25
N VAL A 189 11.21 -3.93 13.87
CA VAL A 189 11.68 -4.05 12.48
C VAL A 189 11.85 -5.54 12.14
N PRO A 190 11.24 -6.04 11.07
CA PRO A 190 11.37 -7.45 10.69
C PRO A 190 12.79 -7.78 10.24
N ILE A 191 13.21 -9.04 10.42
CA ILE A 191 14.59 -9.48 10.18
C ILE A 191 14.98 -9.35 8.69
N GLU A 192 14.01 -9.56 7.79
CA GLU A 192 14.14 -9.42 6.34
C GLU A 192 14.60 -8.01 5.98
N ARG A 193 14.01 -6.98 6.63
CA ARG A 193 14.39 -5.58 6.43
C ARG A 193 15.77 -5.29 6.99
N VAL A 194 16.13 -5.84 8.15
CA VAL A 194 17.48 -5.68 8.71
C VAL A 194 18.53 -6.25 7.74
N ILE A 195 18.27 -7.42 7.17
CA ILE A 195 19.16 -8.06 6.18
C ILE A 195 19.27 -7.23 4.90
N ASP A 196 18.16 -6.74 4.36
CA ASP A 196 18.15 -5.85 3.19
C ASP A 196 19.02 -4.60 3.44
N TYR A 197 18.88 -3.96 4.61
CA TYR A 197 19.70 -2.81 4.97
C TYR A 197 21.19 -3.13 5.12
N LEU A 198 21.53 -4.26 5.75
CA LEU A 198 22.92 -4.72 5.83
C LEU A 198 23.49 -5.01 4.45
N LEU A 199 22.72 -5.66 3.58
CA LEU A 199 23.11 -5.98 2.21
C LEU A 199 23.38 -4.70 1.41
N LYS A 200 22.43 -3.76 1.38
CA LYS A 200 22.48 -2.53 0.59
C LYS A 200 23.55 -1.56 1.07
N HIS A 201 23.71 -1.39 2.39
CA HIS A 201 24.53 -0.32 2.96
C HIS A 201 25.85 -0.78 3.57
N THR A 202 26.02 -2.08 3.86
CA THR A 202 27.25 -2.62 4.46
C THR A 202 27.96 -3.63 3.55
N TRP A 203 27.27 -4.66 3.10
CA TRP A 203 27.90 -5.79 2.41
C TRP A 203 28.18 -5.48 0.94
N LYS A 204 27.18 -5.03 0.17
CA LYS A 204 27.34 -4.72 -1.27
C LYS A 204 28.43 -3.67 -1.52
N PRO A 205 28.52 -2.55 -0.77
CA PRO A 205 29.61 -1.57 -0.96
C PRO A 205 31.00 -2.10 -0.58
N SER A 206 31.09 -3.22 0.15
CA SER A 206 32.36 -3.86 0.52
C SER A 206 32.89 -4.80 -0.56
N VAL A 207 32.05 -5.17 -1.54
CA VAL A 207 32.42 -6.03 -2.67
C VAL A 207 32.98 -5.15 -3.80
N ARG A 208 34.09 -5.57 -4.41
CA ARG A 208 34.63 -4.88 -5.59
C ARG A 208 33.71 -5.14 -6.78
N SER A 209 33.37 -4.10 -7.54
CA SER A 209 32.40 -4.18 -8.65
C SER A 209 32.84 -5.06 -9.84
N SER A 210 34.11 -5.47 -9.90
CA SER A 210 34.71 -6.20 -11.03
C SER A 210 35.22 -7.60 -10.66
N GLN A 211 34.52 -8.33 -9.78
CA GLN A 211 34.93 -9.69 -9.42
C GLN A 211 34.51 -10.70 -10.48
N THR A 212 35.45 -11.52 -10.93
CA THR A 212 35.19 -12.70 -11.76
C THR A 212 34.45 -13.77 -10.96
N ASP A 213 33.78 -14.71 -11.63
CA ASP A 213 33.08 -15.79 -10.93
C ASP A 213 34.03 -16.69 -10.13
N ALA A 214 35.26 -16.91 -10.62
CA ALA A 214 36.29 -17.62 -9.88
C ALA A 214 36.65 -16.92 -8.55
N GLU A 215 36.79 -15.59 -8.57
CA GLU A 215 37.06 -14.81 -7.35
C GLU A 215 35.89 -14.88 -6.37
N LYS A 216 34.63 -14.82 -6.86
CA LYS A 216 33.45 -14.99 -6.01
C LYS A 216 33.44 -16.35 -5.31
N VAL A 217 33.75 -17.43 -6.03
CA VAL A 217 33.86 -18.78 -5.46
C VAL A 217 34.95 -18.82 -4.38
N VAL A 218 36.12 -18.24 -4.64
CA VAL A 218 37.20 -18.15 -3.64
C VAL A 218 36.75 -17.39 -2.39
N PHE A 219 36.00 -16.29 -2.52
CA PHE A 219 35.46 -15.56 -1.36
C PHE A 219 34.45 -16.39 -0.56
N LEU A 220 33.57 -17.14 -1.23
CA LEU A 220 32.58 -17.99 -0.57
C LEU A 220 33.23 -19.15 0.18
N VAL A 221 34.21 -19.82 -0.44
CA VAL A 221 34.93 -20.94 0.20
C VAL A 221 35.75 -20.48 1.41
N ASN A 222 36.32 -19.28 1.35
CA ASN A 222 37.12 -18.71 2.45
C ASN A 222 36.29 -17.91 3.47
N ALA A 223 34.96 -17.95 3.38
CA ALA A 223 34.13 -17.24 4.32
C ALA A 223 34.25 -17.84 5.74
N ARG A 224 34.47 -16.97 6.72
CA ARG A 224 34.73 -17.38 8.11
C ARG A 224 33.46 -17.65 8.94
N ASP A 225 32.32 -17.20 8.46
CA ASP A 225 31.06 -17.21 9.21
C ASP A 225 29.97 -17.89 8.37
N SER A 226 29.98 -19.22 8.39
CA SER A 226 29.02 -20.05 7.65
C SER A 226 27.60 -19.90 8.19
N GLU A 227 27.43 -19.72 9.50
CA GLU A 227 26.12 -19.48 10.13
C GLU A 227 25.48 -18.19 9.62
N ALA A 228 26.25 -17.10 9.53
CA ALA A 228 25.75 -15.84 8.99
C ALA A 228 25.36 -15.99 7.50
N ILE A 229 26.17 -16.71 6.70
CA ILE A 229 25.86 -16.95 5.29
C ILE A 229 24.55 -17.72 5.17
N VAL A 230 24.45 -18.91 5.79
CA VAL A 230 23.25 -19.76 5.72
C VAL A 230 22.01 -19.01 6.19
N THR A 231 22.10 -18.30 7.32
CA THR A 231 20.96 -17.53 7.85
C THR A 231 20.51 -16.44 6.87
N SER A 232 21.46 -15.70 6.29
CA SER A 232 21.14 -14.64 5.34
C SER A 232 20.59 -15.19 4.02
N THR A 233 21.14 -16.30 3.50
CA THR A 233 20.68 -16.92 2.27
C THR A 233 19.32 -17.56 2.43
N ASP A 234 19.03 -18.19 3.58
CA ASP A 234 17.73 -18.80 3.86
C ASP A 234 16.62 -17.74 3.89
N ILE A 235 16.89 -16.60 4.54
CA ILE A 235 15.92 -15.50 4.61
C ILE A 235 15.72 -14.86 3.22
N LEU A 236 16.81 -14.62 2.47
CA LEU A 236 16.71 -14.09 1.11
C LEU A 236 16.00 -15.06 0.16
N HIS A 237 16.19 -16.37 0.32
CA HIS A 237 15.51 -17.38 -0.47
C HIS A 237 14.01 -17.41 -0.17
N ARG A 238 13.63 -17.31 1.11
CA ARG A 238 12.21 -17.20 1.52
C ARG A 238 11.57 -15.94 0.95
N ASP A 239 12.22 -14.78 1.10
CA ASP A 239 11.70 -13.53 0.55
C ASP A 239 11.58 -13.60 -0.98
N ALA A 240 12.56 -14.17 -1.69
CA ALA A 240 12.47 -14.37 -3.13
C ALA A 240 11.30 -15.29 -3.54
N ALA A 241 11.05 -16.36 -2.79
CA ALA A 241 9.92 -17.25 -3.03
C ALA A 241 8.58 -16.54 -2.79
N ASP A 242 8.46 -15.79 -1.68
CA ASP A 242 7.27 -15.02 -1.35
C ASP A 242 6.99 -13.92 -2.39
N GLN A 243 8.02 -13.21 -2.84
CA GLN A 243 7.90 -12.21 -3.91
C GLN A 243 7.42 -12.83 -5.21
N LYS A 244 7.92 -14.02 -5.56
CA LYS A 244 7.45 -14.76 -6.74
C LYS A 244 5.98 -15.13 -6.62
N THR A 245 5.55 -15.71 -5.50
CA THR A 245 4.14 -16.06 -5.28
C THR A 245 3.22 -14.83 -5.32
N ARG A 246 3.67 -13.68 -4.78
CA ARG A 246 2.94 -12.42 -4.87
C ARG A 246 2.85 -11.91 -6.31
N ALA A 247 3.93 -12.00 -7.09
CA ALA A 247 3.94 -11.62 -8.49
C ALA A 247 2.98 -12.49 -9.31
N ASP A 248 3.04 -13.81 -9.14
CA ASP A 248 2.15 -14.77 -9.82
C ASP A 248 0.67 -14.50 -9.46
N SER A 249 0.38 -14.19 -8.19
CA SER A 249 -0.98 -13.86 -7.75
C SER A 249 -1.48 -12.55 -8.34
N ALA A 250 -0.61 -11.52 -8.38
CA ALA A 250 -0.94 -10.22 -8.95
C ALA A 250 -1.14 -10.31 -10.48
N GLU A 251 -0.37 -11.15 -11.17
CA GLU A 251 -0.55 -11.43 -12.59
C GLU A 251 -1.91 -12.10 -12.86
N SER A 252 -2.27 -13.11 -12.07
CA SER A 252 -3.58 -13.77 -12.19
C SER A 252 -4.75 -12.82 -11.91
N GLU A 253 -4.65 -11.96 -10.91
CA GLU A 253 -5.66 -10.93 -10.62
C GLU A 253 -5.79 -9.94 -11.79
N ASN A 254 -4.67 -9.51 -12.37
CA ASN A 254 -4.66 -8.62 -13.53
C ASN A 254 -5.33 -9.26 -14.75
N GLU A 255 -5.07 -10.54 -15.02
CA GLU A 255 -5.77 -11.27 -16.09
C GLU A 255 -7.28 -11.34 -15.87
N GLN A 256 -7.73 -11.54 -14.62
CA GLN A 256 -9.16 -11.54 -14.29
C GLN A 256 -9.78 -10.16 -14.50
N LEU A 257 -9.10 -9.09 -14.06
CA LEU A 257 -9.55 -7.73 -14.26
C LEU A 257 -9.63 -7.36 -15.74
N LEU A 258 -8.66 -7.76 -16.56
CA LEU A 258 -8.71 -7.55 -18.01
C LEU A 258 -9.91 -8.25 -18.67
N LYS A 259 -10.24 -9.48 -18.24
CA LYS A 259 -11.46 -10.19 -18.69
C LYS A 259 -12.74 -9.47 -18.27
N GLN A 260 -12.79 -8.95 -17.05
CA GLN A 260 -13.92 -8.16 -16.57
C GLN A 260 -14.09 -6.86 -17.34
N VAL A 261 -12.99 -6.13 -17.60
CA VAL A 261 -13.01 -4.91 -18.41
C VAL A 261 -13.53 -5.20 -19.80
N SER A 262 -13.02 -6.24 -20.48
CA SER A 262 -13.50 -6.62 -21.80
C SER A 262 -14.99 -7.00 -21.82
N THR A 263 -15.47 -7.69 -20.78
CA THR A 263 -16.90 -8.03 -20.64
C THR A 263 -17.75 -6.77 -20.43
N LEU A 264 -17.30 -5.85 -19.57
CA LEU A 264 -17.99 -4.59 -19.32
C LEU A 264 -18.00 -3.69 -20.54
N GLU A 265 -16.93 -3.65 -21.32
CA GLU A 265 -16.85 -2.93 -22.60
C GLU A 265 -17.87 -3.50 -23.60
N SER A 266 -17.92 -4.82 -23.76
CA SER A 266 -18.93 -5.46 -24.63
C SER A 266 -20.36 -5.14 -24.19
N ASN A 267 -20.64 -5.21 -22.88
CA ASN A 267 -21.97 -4.88 -22.35
C ASN A 267 -22.31 -3.41 -22.55
N ARG A 268 -21.34 -2.51 -22.39
CA ARG A 268 -21.53 -1.08 -22.63
C ARG A 268 -21.90 -0.83 -24.09
N ASP A 269 -21.21 -1.47 -25.02
CA ASP A 269 -21.45 -1.29 -26.44
C ASP A 269 -22.83 -1.86 -26.85
N GLU A 270 -23.25 -2.99 -26.26
CA GLU A 270 -24.60 -3.54 -26.44
C GLU A 270 -25.69 -2.60 -25.89
N ILE A 271 -25.52 -2.07 -24.68
CA ILE A 271 -26.44 -1.10 -24.08
C ILE A 271 -26.49 0.18 -24.93
N GLN A 272 -25.36 0.64 -25.45
CA GLN A 272 -25.31 1.83 -26.30
C GLN A 272 -26.03 1.61 -27.63
N SER A 273 -25.91 0.42 -28.23
CA SER A 273 -26.65 0.05 -29.44
C SER A 273 -28.16 0.02 -29.18
N THR A 274 -28.60 -0.61 -28.10
CA THR A 274 -30.03 -0.69 -27.74
C THR A 274 -30.61 0.67 -27.39
N LEU A 275 -29.85 1.54 -26.72
CA LEU A 275 -30.22 2.93 -26.47
C LEU A 275 -30.44 3.68 -27.78
N TYR A 276 -29.51 3.54 -28.74
CA TYR A 276 -29.64 4.19 -30.05
C TYR A 276 -30.90 3.71 -30.79
N ASP A 277 -31.13 2.40 -30.85
CA ASP A 277 -32.31 1.83 -31.52
C ASP A 277 -33.63 2.29 -30.88
N THR A 278 -33.68 2.34 -29.55
CA THR A 278 -34.87 2.82 -28.83
C THR A 278 -35.09 4.31 -29.04
N GLN A 279 -34.04 5.12 -29.13
CA GLN A 279 -34.14 6.54 -29.42
C GLN A 279 -34.65 6.81 -30.84
N VAL A 280 -34.16 6.07 -31.84
CA VAL A 280 -34.66 6.14 -33.22
C VAL A 280 -36.15 5.80 -33.29
N LYS A 281 -36.59 4.75 -32.57
CA LYS A 281 -38.02 4.37 -32.48
C LYS A 281 -38.86 5.44 -31.77
N ALA A 282 -38.35 6.03 -30.70
CA ALA A 282 -39.06 7.08 -29.99
C ALA A 282 -39.26 8.32 -30.88
N ASP A 283 -38.24 8.70 -31.66
CA ASP A 283 -38.32 9.84 -32.57
C ASP A 283 -39.24 9.58 -33.77
N SER A 284 -39.27 8.35 -34.31
CA SER A 284 -40.21 7.98 -35.37
C SER A 284 -41.66 8.02 -34.88
N LEU A 285 -41.92 7.48 -33.68
CA LEU A 285 -43.25 7.51 -33.06
C LEU A 285 -43.71 8.94 -32.76
N LYS A 286 -42.82 9.82 -32.28
CA LYS A 286 -43.14 11.24 -32.10
C LYS A 286 -43.54 11.92 -33.41
N LYS A 287 -42.82 11.66 -34.51
CA LYS A 287 -43.17 12.21 -35.84
C LYS A 287 -44.51 11.70 -36.34
N LEU A 288 -44.81 10.42 -36.15
CA LEU A 288 -46.10 9.84 -36.50
C LEU A 288 -47.24 10.45 -35.67
N LEU A 289 -47.04 10.59 -34.36
CA LEU A 289 -48.01 11.22 -33.46
C LEU A 289 -48.30 12.68 -33.88
N GLU A 290 -47.25 13.43 -34.23
CA GLU A 290 -47.42 14.83 -34.64
C GLU A 290 -48.16 14.94 -35.97
N LYS A 291 -47.86 14.06 -36.93
CA LYS A 291 -48.60 13.99 -38.18
C LYS A 291 -50.07 13.66 -37.94
N GLU A 292 -50.36 12.65 -37.14
CA GLU A 292 -51.74 12.25 -36.80
C GLU A 292 -52.50 13.39 -36.13
N ARG A 293 -51.85 14.13 -35.23
CA ARG A 293 -52.44 15.32 -34.58
C ARG A 293 -52.74 16.43 -35.57
N GLN A 294 -51.85 16.67 -36.53
CA GLN A 294 -52.06 17.67 -37.57
C GLN A 294 -53.21 17.27 -38.50
N ASP A 295 -53.24 16.00 -38.92
CA ASP A 295 -54.29 15.45 -39.78
C ASP A 295 -55.66 15.56 -39.06
N HIS A 296 -55.73 15.13 -37.79
CA HIS A 296 -56.95 15.29 -36.97
C HIS A 296 -57.36 16.75 -36.78
N ALA A 297 -56.41 17.67 -36.59
CA ALA A 297 -56.70 19.10 -36.43
C ALA A 297 -57.25 19.70 -37.74
N ASN A 298 -56.71 19.30 -38.90
CA ASN A 298 -57.20 19.69 -40.20
C ASN A 298 -58.62 19.16 -40.44
N ASP A 299 -58.86 17.87 -40.17
CA ASP A 299 -60.17 17.24 -40.30
C ASP A 299 -61.20 17.92 -39.39
N SER A 300 -60.82 18.22 -38.15
CA SER A 300 -61.67 18.95 -37.19
C SER A 300 -62.00 20.37 -37.68
N ALA A 301 -61.03 21.06 -38.30
CA ALA A 301 -61.26 22.39 -38.88
C ALA A 301 -62.19 22.32 -40.09
N HIS A 302 -61.98 21.37 -41.01
CA HIS A 302 -62.85 21.14 -42.16
C HIS A 302 -64.29 20.83 -41.73
N LEU A 303 -64.48 19.92 -40.77
CA LEU A 303 -65.80 19.59 -40.23
C LEU A 303 -66.49 20.81 -39.60
N LYS A 304 -65.73 21.66 -38.90
CA LYS A 304 -66.26 22.88 -38.29
C LYS A 304 -66.66 23.92 -39.34
N ASP A 305 -65.85 24.11 -40.37
CA ASP A 305 -66.14 25.04 -41.47
C ASP A 305 -67.35 24.57 -42.29
N ASP A 306 -67.46 23.26 -42.54
CA ASP A 306 -68.61 22.65 -43.19
C ASP A 306 -69.88 22.84 -42.35
N TYR A 307 -69.77 22.67 -41.03
CA TYR A 307 -70.87 22.91 -40.10
C TYR A 307 -71.33 24.37 -40.10
N GLU A 308 -70.41 25.35 -39.98
CA GLU A 308 -70.77 26.77 -40.00
C GLU A 308 -71.31 27.21 -41.36
N THR A 309 -70.79 26.66 -42.45
CA THR A 309 -71.32 26.88 -43.80
C THR A 309 -72.74 26.36 -43.91
N LEU A 310 -73.00 25.14 -43.44
CA LEU A 310 -74.32 24.54 -43.44
C LEU A 310 -75.30 25.35 -42.60
N ARG A 311 -74.89 25.71 -41.38
CA ARG A 311 -75.67 26.56 -40.47
C ARG A 311 -76.00 27.91 -41.09
N GLY A 312 -75.02 28.59 -41.69
CA GLY A 312 -75.22 29.87 -42.35
C GLY A 312 -76.20 29.79 -43.53
N GLN A 313 -76.10 28.73 -44.34
CA GLN A 313 -77.04 28.48 -45.44
C GLN A 313 -78.47 28.25 -44.92
N VAL A 314 -78.64 27.39 -43.92
CA VAL A 314 -79.94 27.10 -43.33
C VAL A 314 -80.56 28.37 -42.71
N LEU A 315 -79.77 29.14 -41.95
CA LEU A 315 -80.23 30.41 -41.37
C LEU A 315 -80.64 31.43 -42.42
N ARG A 316 -79.86 31.58 -43.50
CA ARG A 316 -80.20 32.48 -44.60
C ARG A 316 -81.51 32.05 -45.26
N ARG A 317 -81.68 30.75 -45.52
CA ARG A 317 -82.93 30.24 -46.11
C ARG A 317 -84.12 30.55 -45.20
N LEU A 318 -84.03 30.21 -43.91
CA LEU A 318 -85.09 30.51 -42.94
C LEU A 318 -85.42 32.00 -42.86
N ASN A 319 -84.44 32.89 -42.94
CA ASN A 319 -84.66 34.34 -42.95
C ASN A 319 -85.34 34.82 -44.25
N GLU A 320 -84.97 34.28 -45.41
CA GLU A 320 -85.62 34.58 -46.69
C GLU A 320 -87.11 34.17 -46.65
N GLU A 321 -87.41 32.98 -46.10
CA GLU A 321 -88.80 32.53 -45.93
C GLU A 321 -89.58 33.37 -44.92
N LEU A 322 -88.94 33.72 -43.80
CA LEU A 322 -89.54 34.57 -42.77
C LEU A 322 -89.90 35.95 -43.35
N ALA A 323 -89.01 36.57 -44.12
CA ALA A 323 -89.27 37.84 -44.79
C ALA A 323 -90.44 37.74 -45.79
N LEU A 324 -90.55 36.62 -46.52
CA LEU A 324 -91.64 36.39 -47.47
C LEU A 324 -93.00 36.25 -46.75
N LEU A 325 -93.02 35.53 -45.62
CA LEU A 325 -94.19 35.40 -44.75
C LEU A 325 -94.56 36.73 -44.09
N GLU A 326 -93.60 37.53 -43.63
CA GLU A 326 -93.86 38.86 -43.08
C GLU A 326 -94.50 39.78 -44.12
N ALA A 327 -94.00 39.76 -45.36
CA ALA A 327 -94.60 40.51 -46.48
C ALA A 327 -96.03 40.04 -46.78
N GLY A 328 -96.28 38.72 -46.75
CA GLY A 328 -97.61 38.13 -46.91
C GLY A 328 -98.57 38.53 -45.78
N LEU A 329 -98.11 38.48 -44.53
CA LEU A 329 -98.87 38.91 -43.36
C LEU A 329 -99.19 40.41 -43.42
N HIS A 330 -98.24 41.24 -43.86
CA HIS A 330 -98.47 42.65 -44.08
C HIS A 330 -99.50 42.91 -45.20
N ALA A 331 -99.53 42.09 -46.26
CA ALA A 331 -100.52 42.16 -47.33
C ALA A 331 -101.95 41.83 -46.84
N LEU A 332 -102.08 40.92 -45.88
CA LEU A 332 -103.36 40.63 -45.20
C LEU A 332 -103.83 41.79 -44.30
N ARG A 333 -102.91 42.57 -43.74
CA ARG A 333 -103.23 43.72 -42.86
C ARG A 333 -103.63 44.99 -43.62
N ARG A 334 -103.51 45.02 -44.96
CA ARG A 334 -103.94 46.15 -45.81
C ARG A 334 -105.47 46.12 -46.03
N ASN A 335 -106.07 47.26 -46.36
CA ASN A 335 -107.51 47.37 -46.61
C ASN A 335 -107.78 47.89 -48.04
N PRO A 336 -108.39 47.11 -48.95
CA PRO A 336 -108.85 45.73 -48.76
C PRO A 336 -107.70 44.71 -48.66
N PRO A 337 -107.87 43.60 -47.91
CA PRO A 337 -106.83 42.60 -47.68
C PRO A 337 -106.50 41.84 -48.96
N LYS A 338 -105.19 41.65 -49.21
CA LYS A 338 -104.71 40.96 -50.42
C LYS A 338 -104.41 39.50 -50.13
N VAL A 339 -105.45 38.68 -49.98
CA VAL A 339 -105.35 37.25 -49.63
C VAL A 339 -104.52 36.47 -50.65
N ASN A 340 -104.70 36.74 -51.95
CA ASN A 340 -103.97 36.04 -53.01
C ASN A 340 -102.44 36.21 -52.91
N VAL A 341 -101.96 37.33 -52.36
CA VAL A 341 -100.52 37.57 -52.14
C VAL A 341 -99.98 36.70 -51.00
N MET A 342 -100.76 36.49 -49.95
CA MET A 342 -100.37 35.60 -48.86
C MET A 342 -100.35 34.13 -49.31
N VAL A 343 -101.33 33.70 -50.11
CA VAL A 343 -101.37 32.32 -50.63
C VAL A 343 -100.14 32.05 -51.50
N ASP A 344 -99.85 32.93 -52.46
CA ASP A 344 -98.65 32.84 -53.32
C ASP A 344 -97.34 32.84 -52.50
N HIS A 345 -97.25 33.68 -51.47
CA HIS A 345 -96.09 33.68 -50.58
C HIS A 345 -95.99 32.39 -49.75
N ALA A 346 -97.09 31.89 -49.20
CA ALA A 346 -97.10 30.66 -48.42
C ALA A 346 -96.73 29.44 -49.27
N GLU A 347 -97.22 29.36 -50.50
CA GLU A 347 -96.87 28.30 -51.45
C GLU A 347 -95.37 28.33 -51.77
N ARG A 348 -94.81 29.51 -52.10
CA ARG A 348 -93.36 29.65 -52.32
C ARG A 348 -92.51 29.27 -51.12
N VAL A 349 -92.96 29.58 -49.90
CA VAL A 349 -92.26 29.19 -48.67
C VAL A 349 -92.28 27.69 -48.47
N ILE A 350 -93.43 27.05 -48.70
CA ILE A 350 -93.57 25.59 -48.56
C ILE A 350 -92.67 24.87 -49.57
N ASP A 351 -92.69 25.29 -50.83
CA ASP A 351 -91.85 24.70 -51.87
C ASP A 351 -90.36 24.90 -51.55
N GLY A 352 -90.01 26.11 -51.12
CA GLY A 352 -88.67 26.48 -50.69
C GLY A 352 -88.12 25.64 -49.54
N LEU A 353 -88.92 25.42 -48.49
CA LEU A 353 -88.54 24.59 -47.35
C LEU A 353 -88.46 23.10 -47.73
N ARG A 354 -89.33 22.61 -48.62
CA ARG A 354 -89.26 21.23 -49.12
C ARG A 354 -87.99 20.96 -49.90
N ASP A 355 -87.60 21.89 -50.77
CA ASP A 355 -86.35 21.79 -51.53
C ASP A 355 -85.14 21.75 -50.59
N GLU A 356 -85.13 22.58 -49.56
CA GLU A 356 -84.06 22.58 -48.55
C GLU A 356 -84.01 21.28 -47.75
N CYS A 357 -85.16 20.77 -47.28
CA CYS A 357 -85.22 19.47 -46.59
C CYS A 357 -84.69 18.33 -47.46
N ASN A 358 -85.07 18.29 -48.74
CA ASN A 358 -84.60 17.28 -49.68
C ASN A 358 -83.10 17.40 -49.95
N ARG A 359 -82.55 18.63 -49.97
CA ARG A 359 -81.12 18.89 -50.12
C ARG A 359 -80.33 18.41 -48.90
N LEU A 360 -80.82 18.67 -47.69
CA LEU A 360 -80.18 18.24 -46.44
C LEU A 360 -80.18 16.70 -46.32
N LEU A 361 -81.28 16.04 -46.67
CA LEU A 361 -81.38 14.58 -46.66
C LEU A 361 -80.36 13.92 -47.61
N LYS A 362 -80.25 14.43 -48.84
CA LYS A 362 -79.28 13.91 -49.83
C LYS A 362 -77.81 14.10 -49.42
N ARG A 363 -77.52 15.04 -48.52
CA ARG A 363 -76.16 15.33 -48.04
C ARG A 363 -75.78 14.50 -46.80
N GLY A 364 -76.74 13.81 -46.17
CA GLY A 364 -76.50 12.94 -45.02
C GLY A 364 -76.29 11.44 -45.34
N ASP A 365 -76.51 11.04 -46.60
CA ASP A 365 -76.40 9.64 -47.08
C ASP A 365 -75.06 9.30 -47.77
N GLY A 366 -74.07 10.20 -47.70
CA GLY A 366 -72.70 9.97 -48.18
C GLY A 366 -71.70 10.40 -47.12
#